data_AF-A0A821M2C9-F1
#
_entry.id   AF-A0A821M2C9-F1
#
_cell.length_a   1.000
_cell.length_b   1.000
_cell.length_c   1.000
_cell.angle_alpha   90.00
_cell.angle_beta   90.00
_cell.angle_gamma   90.00
#
_symmetry.space_group_name_H-M   'P 1'
#
loop_
_entity.id
_entity.type
_entity.pdbx_description
1 polymer ?
#
loop_
_entity_poly.entity_id
_entity_poly.type
_entity_poly.pdbx_seq_one_letter_code
_entity_poly.pdbx_strand_id
1 'polypeptide(L)'
;MSDKVALSLLTLPVELIFRFFDELNELTIFLYVRKTLKTLYLYNNKIRVQGTKYLANALKNNKTLKALHLVDNDIRNEGIQYIANALENNSTLTILDLENNNIYDERIQCLATKFLKNSTTLTILRLHLNEIHLEEIVYLINNLQNNKTFQLLDLEYNEISAEKIRYLINELKNNEVR
;
A
#
# COMPACT_ATOMS: atom_id res chain seq x y z
N MET A 1 -10.51 -30.49 -12.30
CA MET A 1 -9.08 -30.32 -11.92
C MET A 1 -8.84 -29.14 -10.97
N SER A 2 -9.87 -28.52 -10.37
CA SER A 2 -9.78 -27.27 -9.60
C SER A 2 -9.33 -27.41 -8.14
N ASP A 3 -9.53 -28.58 -7.51
CA ASP A 3 -9.47 -28.65 -6.04
C ASP A 3 -8.11 -29.13 -5.49
N LYS A 4 -7.30 -29.81 -6.33
CA LYS A 4 -5.98 -30.30 -5.92
C LYS A 4 -4.90 -29.22 -5.90
N VAL A 5 -5.03 -28.18 -6.73
CA VAL A 5 -4.07 -27.06 -6.78
C VAL A 5 -4.22 -26.17 -5.55
N ALA A 6 -5.45 -25.86 -5.15
CA ALA A 6 -5.75 -25.04 -3.97
C ALA A 6 -5.23 -25.65 -2.66
N LEU A 7 -5.29 -26.98 -2.51
CA LEU A 7 -4.78 -27.67 -1.31
C LEU A 7 -3.25 -27.68 -1.24
N SER A 8 -2.57 -27.78 -2.39
CA SER A 8 -1.09 -27.81 -2.43
C SER A 8 -0.48 -26.48 -1.96
N LEU A 9 -1.09 -25.35 -2.32
CA LEU A 9 -0.67 -24.00 -1.92
C LEU A 9 -0.86 -23.72 -0.42
N LEU A 10 -1.82 -24.38 0.23
CA LEU A 10 -2.09 -24.19 1.67
C LEU A 10 -0.99 -24.79 2.57
N THR A 11 -0.18 -25.71 2.03
CA THR A 11 0.90 -26.43 2.73
C THR A 11 2.30 -25.99 2.35
N LEU A 12 2.44 -25.17 1.31
CA LEU A 12 3.75 -24.64 0.91
C LEU A 12 4.20 -23.55 1.91
N PRO A 13 5.51 -23.49 2.22
CA PRO A 13 6.08 -22.33 2.88
C PRO A 13 5.65 -21.08 2.13
N VAL A 14 5.29 -20.03 2.88
CA VAL A 14 4.75 -18.78 2.34
C VAL A 14 5.66 -18.26 1.20
N GLU A 15 6.98 -18.42 1.36
CA GLU A 15 8.06 -18.14 0.40
C GLU A 15 7.95 -18.85 -0.97
N LEU A 16 7.38 -20.05 -1.04
CA LEU A 16 7.28 -20.83 -2.29
C LEU A 16 6.04 -20.48 -3.13
N ILE A 17 5.01 -19.88 -2.52
CA ILE A 17 3.80 -19.40 -3.22
C ILE A 17 4.15 -18.20 -4.10
N PHE A 18 5.21 -17.46 -3.75
CA PHE A 18 5.43 -16.13 -4.31
C PHE A 18 6.17 -16.08 -5.66
N ARG A 19 6.64 -17.20 -6.22
CA ARG A 19 7.48 -17.21 -7.44
C ARG A 19 6.72 -17.04 -8.76
N PHE A 20 5.38 -16.93 -8.76
CA PHE A 20 4.56 -16.95 -10.00
C PHE A 20 3.36 -15.97 -10.02
N PHE A 21 3.49 -14.75 -9.51
CA PHE A 21 2.35 -13.80 -9.48
C PHE A 21 1.94 -13.17 -10.81
N ASP A 22 2.72 -13.37 -11.87
CA ASP A 22 2.39 -12.79 -13.17
C ASP A 22 1.12 -13.42 -13.79
N GLU A 23 0.64 -14.58 -13.31
CA GLU A 23 -0.44 -15.31 -14.02
C GLU A 23 -1.63 -15.85 -13.18
N LEU A 24 -1.61 -15.84 -11.83
CA LEU A 24 -2.65 -16.55 -11.04
C LEU A 24 -3.28 -15.79 -9.86
N ASN A 25 -4.57 -16.10 -9.65
CA ASN A 25 -5.49 -15.62 -8.59
C ASN A 25 -5.12 -16.10 -7.16
N GLU A 26 -3.91 -16.60 -6.95
CA GLU A 26 -3.50 -17.28 -5.72
C GLU A 26 -3.44 -16.34 -4.52
N LEU A 27 -3.00 -15.10 -4.72
CA LEU A 27 -2.97 -14.09 -3.66
C LEU A 27 -4.38 -13.71 -3.17
N THR A 28 -5.35 -13.68 -4.10
CA THR A 28 -6.76 -13.48 -3.78
C THR A 28 -7.27 -14.60 -2.88
N ILE A 29 -7.01 -15.86 -3.27
CA ILE A 29 -7.43 -17.03 -2.49
C ILE A 29 -6.71 -17.06 -1.14
N PHE A 30 -5.42 -16.78 -1.10
CA PHE A 30 -4.61 -16.78 0.12
C PHE A 30 -5.16 -15.82 1.18
N LEU A 31 -5.36 -14.54 0.82
CA LEU A 31 -5.91 -13.54 1.74
C LEU A 31 -7.41 -13.74 2.01
N TYR A 32 -8.12 -14.42 1.11
CA TYR A 32 -9.50 -14.83 1.34
C TYR A 32 -9.59 -15.91 2.42
N VAL A 33 -8.75 -16.94 2.37
CA VAL A 33 -8.74 -18.06 3.33
C VAL A 33 -8.10 -17.66 4.66
N ARG A 34 -7.04 -16.86 4.64
CA ARG A 34 -6.28 -16.47 5.84
C ARG A 34 -6.91 -15.26 6.55
N LYS A 35 -8.08 -15.46 7.15
CA LYS A 35 -8.80 -14.44 7.94
C LYS A 35 -8.19 -14.15 9.32
N THR A 36 -7.01 -14.67 9.62
CA THR A 36 -6.29 -14.35 10.88
C THR A 36 -5.01 -13.56 10.63
N LEU A 37 -4.54 -13.51 9.38
CA LEU A 37 -3.27 -12.86 9.04
C LEU A 37 -3.33 -11.37 9.38
N LYS A 38 -2.31 -10.92 10.13
CA LYS A 38 -2.16 -9.52 10.58
C LYS A 38 -1.10 -8.77 9.79
N THR A 39 -0.05 -9.45 9.36
CA THR A 39 1.03 -8.82 8.60
C THR A 39 1.33 -9.67 7.38
N LEU A 40 1.48 -9.01 6.23
CA LEU A 40 1.85 -9.65 4.97
C LEU A 40 3.07 -8.93 4.39
N TYR A 41 4.12 -9.72 4.17
CA TYR A 41 5.38 -9.28 3.59
C TYR A 41 5.50 -9.85 2.18
N LEU A 42 5.64 -8.98 1.19
CA LEU A 42 5.76 -9.35 -0.22
C LEU A 42 6.95 -8.68 -0.91
N TYR A 43 8.02 -8.37 -0.18
CA TYR A 43 9.25 -7.76 -0.73
C TYR A 43 9.76 -8.48 -1.99
N ASN A 44 10.07 -7.74 -3.05
CA ASN A 44 10.75 -8.24 -4.27
C ASN A 44 10.10 -9.50 -4.88
N ASN A 45 8.79 -9.45 -5.13
CA ASN A 45 8.04 -10.55 -5.75
C ASN A 45 7.55 -10.24 -7.17
N LYS A 46 7.99 -9.12 -7.76
CA LYS A 46 7.60 -8.70 -9.11
C LYS A 46 6.08 -8.74 -9.32
N ILE A 47 5.32 -8.31 -8.31
CA ILE A 47 3.85 -8.30 -8.37
C ILE A 47 3.37 -7.53 -9.60
N ARG A 48 4.03 -6.40 -9.91
CA ARG A 48 3.72 -5.52 -11.05
C ARG A 48 2.28 -5.01 -11.01
N VAL A 49 1.88 -4.27 -12.04
CA VAL A 49 0.52 -3.74 -12.17
C VAL A 49 -0.53 -4.86 -12.14
N GLN A 50 -0.29 -5.97 -12.85
CA GLN A 50 -1.26 -7.06 -12.98
C GLN A 50 -1.45 -7.82 -11.66
N GLY A 51 -0.39 -8.20 -10.97
CA GLY A 51 -0.48 -8.84 -9.65
C GLY A 51 -1.12 -7.91 -8.62
N THR A 52 -0.89 -6.59 -8.74
CA THR A 52 -1.48 -5.59 -7.83
C THR A 52 -2.99 -5.56 -7.96
N LYS A 53 -3.54 -5.76 -9.17
CA LYS A 53 -4.98 -5.88 -9.38
C LYS A 53 -5.57 -7.08 -8.62
N TYR A 54 -4.88 -8.22 -8.60
CA TYR A 54 -5.33 -9.39 -7.83
C TYR A 54 -5.22 -9.14 -6.33
N LEU A 55 -4.11 -8.59 -5.86
CA LEU A 55 -3.94 -8.17 -4.47
C LEU A 55 -5.06 -7.23 -4.01
N ALA A 56 -5.37 -6.21 -4.81
CA ALA A 56 -6.44 -5.26 -4.54
C ALA A 56 -7.80 -5.94 -4.36
N ASN A 57 -8.14 -6.91 -5.22
CA ASN A 57 -9.37 -7.68 -5.08
C ASN A 57 -9.41 -8.49 -3.78
N ALA A 58 -8.27 -9.02 -3.36
CA ALA A 58 -8.11 -9.71 -2.09
C ALA A 58 -8.33 -8.78 -0.88
N LEU A 59 -7.71 -7.59 -0.93
CA LEU A 59 -7.73 -6.60 0.14
C LEU A 59 -9.13 -6.04 0.41
N LYS A 60 -9.97 -5.88 -0.60
CA LYS A 60 -11.38 -5.41 -0.44
C LYS A 60 -12.15 -6.21 0.62
N ASN A 61 -11.90 -7.53 0.66
CA ASN A 61 -12.60 -8.48 1.53
C ASN A 61 -11.78 -8.94 2.73
N ASN A 62 -10.54 -8.45 2.88
CA ASN A 62 -9.72 -8.74 4.04
C ASN A 62 -9.95 -7.68 5.12
N LYS A 63 -10.45 -8.12 6.27
CA LYS A 63 -10.74 -7.25 7.42
C LYS A 63 -9.86 -7.59 8.63
N THR A 64 -8.72 -8.24 8.40
CA THR A 64 -7.83 -8.67 9.49
C THR A 64 -6.41 -8.17 9.35
N LEU A 65 -5.96 -7.92 8.12
CA LEU A 65 -4.64 -7.42 7.83
C LEU A 65 -4.47 -6.01 8.42
N LYS A 66 -3.39 -5.85 9.16
CA LYS A 66 -2.94 -4.65 9.84
C LYS A 66 -1.74 -4.03 9.14
N ALA A 67 -0.82 -4.85 8.62
CA ALA A 67 0.37 -4.36 7.93
C ALA A 67 0.55 -5.06 6.59
N LEU A 68 0.81 -4.27 5.55
CA LEU A 68 1.07 -4.74 4.20
C LEU A 68 2.36 -4.11 3.69
N HIS A 69 3.34 -4.95 3.37
CA HIS A 69 4.63 -4.53 2.82
C HIS A 69 4.81 -5.05 1.40
N LEU A 70 4.98 -4.10 0.47
CA LEU A 70 5.04 -4.34 -0.97
C LEU A 70 6.32 -3.77 -1.58
N VAL A 71 7.38 -3.64 -0.80
CA VAL A 71 8.63 -3.03 -1.27
C VAL A 71 9.19 -3.74 -2.51
N ASP A 72 9.72 -2.98 -3.47
CA ASP A 72 10.42 -3.52 -4.65
C ASP A 72 9.54 -4.44 -5.52
N ASN A 73 8.31 -4.01 -5.84
CA ASN A 73 7.36 -4.84 -6.60
C ASN A 73 6.95 -4.27 -7.96
N ASP A 74 7.51 -3.14 -8.38
CA ASP A 74 7.19 -2.48 -9.65
C ASP A 74 5.67 -2.26 -9.81
N ILE A 75 5.00 -1.82 -8.73
CA ILE A 75 3.54 -1.59 -8.70
C ILE A 75 3.12 -0.55 -9.73
N ARG A 76 3.94 0.50 -9.92
CA ARG A 76 3.71 1.65 -10.81
C ARG A 76 2.43 2.42 -10.49
N ASN A 77 2.21 3.47 -11.27
CA ASN A 77 1.10 4.40 -11.09
C ASN A 77 -0.28 3.76 -11.35
N GLU A 78 -0.39 2.73 -12.20
CA GLU A 78 -1.64 2.00 -12.40
C GLU A 78 -1.94 1.06 -11.22
N GLY A 79 -0.91 0.40 -10.67
CA GLY A 79 -1.07 -0.49 -9.54
C GLY A 79 -1.54 0.25 -8.28
N ILE A 80 -1.03 1.45 -8.03
CA ILE A 80 -1.43 2.23 -6.85
C ILE A 80 -2.93 2.59 -6.88
N GLN A 81 -3.51 2.81 -8.06
CA GLN A 81 -4.94 3.05 -8.19
C GLN A 81 -5.77 1.82 -7.76
N TYR A 82 -5.31 0.61 -8.07
CA TYR A 82 -5.99 -0.61 -7.61
C TYR A 82 -5.93 -0.74 -6.08
N ILE A 83 -4.77 -0.47 -5.47
CA ILE A 83 -4.61 -0.48 -4.01
C ILE A 83 -5.52 0.56 -3.36
N ALA A 84 -5.52 1.81 -3.84
CA ALA A 84 -6.36 2.89 -3.32
C ALA A 84 -7.85 2.53 -3.36
N ASN A 85 -8.32 2.00 -4.49
CA ASN A 85 -9.70 1.52 -4.66
C ASN A 85 -10.05 0.38 -3.70
N ALA A 86 -9.11 -0.52 -3.41
CA ALA A 86 -9.34 -1.63 -2.50
C ALA A 86 -9.41 -1.20 -1.03
N LEU A 87 -8.66 -0.16 -0.69
CA LEU A 87 -8.55 0.35 0.67
C LEU A 87 -9.58 1.42 1.03
N GLU A 88 -10.39 1.89 0.08
CA GLU A 88 -11.40 2.94 0.26
C GLU A 88 -12.33 2.72 1.47
N ASN A 89 -12.68 1.46 1.76
CA ASN A 89 -13.49 1.05 2.91
C ASN A 89 -12.74 0.10 3.85
N ASN A 90 -11.41 0.18 3.87
CA ASN A 90 -10.58 -0.59 4.79
C ASN A 90 -10.50 0.14 6.14
N SER A 91 -10.79 -0.60 7.21
CA SER A 91 -10.78 -0.10 8.59
C SER A 91 -9.85 -0.92 9.49
N THR A 92 -8.90 -1.64 8.90
CA THR A 92 -7.99 -2.50 9.66
C THR A 92 -6.52 -2.17 9.43
N LEU A 93 -6.14 -1.73 8.24
CA LEU A 93 -4.75 -1.51 7.86
C LEU A 93 -4.17 -0.30 8.58
N THR A 94 -3.13 -0.55 9.38
CA THR A 94 -2.38 0.45 10.13
C THR A 94 -1.06 0.81 9.44
N ILE A 95 -0.48 -0.10 8.66
CA ILE A 95 0.78 0.10 7.94
C ILE A 95 0.60 -0.27 6.46
N LEU A 96 0.95 0.66 5.58
CA LEU A 96 1.10 0.44 4.15
C LEU A 96 2.51 0.86 3.73
N ASP A 97 3.26 -0.09 3.20
CA ASP A 97 4.66 0.12 2.81
C ASP A 97 4.83 -0.18 1.31
N LEU A 98 5.08 0.88 0.56
CA LEU A 98 5.14 0.95 -0.91
C LEU A 98 6.52 1.45 -1.38
N GLU A 99 7.55 1.27 -0.56
CA GLU A 99 8.91 1.65 -0.91
C GLU A 99 9.36 1.04 -2.26
N ASN A 100 10.11 1.81 -3.05
CA ASN A 100 10.73 1.33 -4.29
C ASN A 100 9.75 0.63 -5.25
N ASN A 101 8.73 1.36 -5.71
CA ASN A 101 7.66 0.80 -6.54
C ASN A 101 7.42 1.55 -7.86
N ASN A 102 8.35 2.41 -8.27
CA ASN A 102 8.27 3.20 -9.49
C ASN A 102 6.96 4.02 -9.57
N ILE A 103 6.60 4.69 -8.48
CA ILE A 103 5.44 5.58 -8.40
C ILE A 103 5.92 7.02 -8.64
N TYR A 104 5.35 7.74 -9.61
CA TYR A 104 5.91 9.01 -10.08
C TYR A 104 4.94 10.02 -10.70
N ASP A 105 3.68 9.67 -10.95
CA ASP A 105 2.71 10.59 -11.58
C ASP A 105 1.51 10.93 -10.67
N GLU A 106 0.58 11.73 -11.19
CA GLU A 106 -0.59 12.20 -10.44
C GLU A 106 -1.52 11.09 -9.94
N ARG A 107 -1.42 9.85 -10.45
CA ARG A 107 -2.32 8.75 -10.05
C ARG A 107 -2.18 8.38 -8.58
N ILE A 108 -1.07 8.71 -7.94
CA ILE A 108 -0.91 8.56 -6.47
C ILE A 108 -1.94 9.40 -5.69
N GLN A 109 -2.46 10.49 -6.25
CA GLN A 109 -3.53 11.30 -5.63
C GLN A 109 -4.82 10.48 -5.37
N CYS A 110 -5.01 9.37 -6.09
CA CYS A 110 -6.07 8.39 -5.84
C CYS A 110 -5.95 7.77 -4.43
N LEU A 111 -4.73 7.53 -3.96
CA LEU A 111 -4.47 7.04 -2.60
C LEU A 111 -4.98 8.03 -1.55
N ALA A 112 -4.70 9.33 -1.75
CA ALA A 112 -5.19 10.40 -0.89
C ALA A 112 -6.72 10.47 -0.85
N THR A 113 -7.35 10.59 -2.03
CA THR A 113 -8.79 10.82 -2.16
C THR A 113 -9.64 9.64 -1.71
N LYS A 114 -9.19 8.41 -1.98
CA LYS A 114 -9.97 7.20 -1.65
C LYS A 114 -9.66 6.62 -0.29
N PHE A 115 -8.38 6.61 0.10
CA PHE A 115 -7.97 5.91 1.32
C PHE A 115 -7.57 6.87 2.43
N LEU A 116 -6.56 7.73 2.21
CA LEU A 116 -5.94 8.50 3.31
C LEU A 116 -6.91 9.46 3.99
N LYS A 117 -7.74 10.15 3.19
CA LYS A 117 -8.70 11.16 3.67
C LYS A 117 -9.70 10.60 4.68
N ASN A 118 -10.13 9.35 4.50
CA ASN A 118 -11.19 8.73 5.30
C ASN A 118 -10.64 7.64 6.26
N SER A 119 -9.37 7.27 6.15
CA SER A 119 -8.79 6.23 6.98
C SER A 119 -8.70 6.69 8.43
N THR A 120 -9.31 5.92 9.34
CA THR A 120 -9.23 6.14 10.79
C THR A 120 -8.30 5.13 11.46
N THR A 121 -7.51 4.39 10.68
CA THR A 121 -6.64 3.32 11.21
C THR A 121 -5.21 3.38 10.71
N LEU A 122 -4.95 4.00 9.56
CA LEU A 122 -3.60 4.08 9.01
C LEU A 122 -2.73 5.00 9.86
N THR A 123 -1.65 4.46 10.41
CA THR A 123 -0.67 5.18 11.22
C THR A 123 0.62 5.43 10.44
N ILE A 124 0.98 4.53 9.52
CA ILE A 124 2.26 4.58 8.79
C ILE A 124 2.00 4.37 7.30
N LEU A 125 2.48 5.31 6.48
CA LEU A 125 2.61 5.18 5.03
C LEU A 125 4.08 5.36 4.65
N ARG A 126 4.67 4.37 3.99
CA ARG A 126 6.00 4.50 3.39
C ARG A 126 5.92 4.54 1.88
N LEU A 127 6.51 5.58 1.31
CA LEU A 127 6.64 5.85 -0.12
C LEU A 127 8.10 6.14 -0.50
N HIS A 128 9.04 5.81 0.40
CA HIS A 128 10.47 6.00 0.20
C HIS A 128 10.97 5.36 -1.11
N LEU A 129 11.99 5.94 -1.76
CA LEU A 129 12.57 5.42 -3.03
C LEU A 129 11.52 5.29 -4.16
N ASN A 130 10.57 6.21 -4.25
CA ASN A 130 9.77 6.38 -5.46
C ASN A 130 10.21 7.68 -6.17
N GLU A 131 9.55 8.10 -7.24
CA GLU A 131 9.89 9.33 -7.98
C GLU A 131 8.72 10.32 -7.88
N ILE A 132 8.12 10.45 -6.69
CA ILE A 132 6.92 11.29 -6.48
C ILE A 132 7.33 12.76 -6.40
N HIS A 133 6.87 13.56 -7.35
CA HIS A 133 7.17 14.99 -7.38
C HIS A 133 6.45 15.78 -6.26
N LEU A 134 6.92 17.02 -6.06
CA LEU A 134 6.51 17.87 -4.94
C LEU A 134 5.00 18.17 -4.95
N GLU A 135 4.40 18.34 -6.12
CA GLU A 135 2.98 18.65 -6.28
C GLU A 135 2.11 17.52 -5.70
N GLU A 136 2.43 16.27 -6.04
CA GLU A 136 1.75 15.08 -5.54
C GLU A 136 1.97 14.90 -4.02
N ILE A 137 3.18 15.16 -3.53
CA ILE A 137 3.45 15.10 -2.08
C ILE A 137 2.61 16.11 -1.32
N VAL A 138 2.56 17.37 -1.79
CA VAL A 138 1.71 18.40 -1.19
C VAL A 138 0.25 17.98 -1.21
N TYR A 139 -0.21 17.35 -2.29
CA TYR A 139 -1.56 16.81 -2.38
C TYR A 139 -1.83 15.72 -1.33
N LEU A 140 -0.92 14.74 -1.16
CA LEU A 140 -1.02 13.69 -0.14
C LEU A 140 -1.10 14.28 1.27
N ILE A 141 -0.20 15.22 1.56
CA ILE A 141 -0.08 15.94 2.82
C ILE A 141 -1.36 16.70 3.16
N ASN A 142 -1.92 17.47 2.21
CA ASN A 142 -3.16 18.20 2.41
C ASN A 142 -4.35 17.28 2.72
N ASN A 143 -4.38 16.08 2.15
CA ASN A 143 -5.43 15.10 2.44
C ASN A 143 -5.24 14.35 3.78
N LEU A 144 -4.09 14.52 4.43
CA LEU A 144 -3.81 13.97 5.77
C LEU A 144 -4.03 14.98 6.89
N GLN A 145 -4.25 16.27 6.61
CA GLN A 145 -4.37 17.35 7.61
C GLN A 145 -5.41 17.10 8.72
N ASN A 146 -6.48 16.36 8.42
CA ASN A 146 -7.55 16.05 9.38
C ASN A 146 -7.44 14.61 9.94
N ASN A 147 -6.43 13.84 9.52
CA ASN A 147 -6.26 12.45 9.93
C ASN A 147 -5.61 12.38 11.31
N LYS A 148 -6.38 11.98 12.32
CA LYS A 148 -5.93 11.93 13.73
C LYS A 148 -5.14 10.68 14.10
N THR A 149 -5.05 9.71 13.20
CA THR A 149 -4.35 8.44 13.45
C THR A 149 -2.99 8.38 12.79
N PHE A 150 -2.76 9.22 11.79
CA PHE A 150 -1.56 9.19 10.98
C PHE A 150 -0.34 9.71 11.77
N GLN A 151 0.73 8.94 11.79
CA GLN A 151 1.93 9.22 12.60
C GLN A 151 3.17 9.45 11.74
N LEU A 152 3.30 8.72 10.63
CA LEU A 152 4.51 8.70 9.83
C LEU A 152 4.21 8.59 8.34
N LEU A 153 4.70 9.59 7.59
CA LEU A 153 4.81 9.59 6.14
C LEU A 153 6.29 9.57 5.78
N ASP A 154 6.77 8.43 5.27
CA ASP A 154 8.14 8.31 4.76
C ASP A 154 8.17 8.62 3.27
N LEU A 155 8.92 9.65 2.91
CA LEU A 155 9.07 10.17 1.55
C LEU A 155 10.55 10.31 1.16
N GLU A 156 11.47 9.72 1.93
CA GLU A 156 12.89 9.83 1.62
C GLU A 156 13.18 9.32 0.20
N TYR A 157 14.11 9.98 -0.49
CA TYR A 157 14.51 9.62 -1.85
C TYR A 157 13.37 9.69 -2.90
N ASN A 158 12.43 10.64 -2.80
CA ASN A 158 11.44 10.97 -3.84
C ASN A 158 11.83 12.19 -4.71
N GLU A 159 13.09 12.29 -5.11
CA GLU A 159 13.63 13.43 -5.89
C GLU A 159 13.40 14.84 -5.28
N ILE A 160 13.17 14.92 -3.97
CA ILE A 160 12.94 16.18 -3.25
C ILE A 160 13.93 16.30 -2.11
N SER A 161 14.42 17.51 -1.87
CA SER A 161 15.33 17.74 -0.76
C SER A 161 14.66 17.39 0.58
N ALA A 162 15.38 16.65 1.42
CA ALA A 162 14.89 16.23 2.73
C ALA A 162 14.43 17.41 3.61
N GLU A 163 15.02 18.60 3.41
CA GLU A 163 14.62 19.84 4.08
C GLU A 163 13.18 20.25 3.73
N LYS A 164 12.80 20.17 2.45
CA LYS A 164 11.46 20.58 1.98
C LYS A 164 10.39 19.60 2.45
N ILE A 165 10.70 18.30 2.50
CA ILE A 165 9.83 17.27 3.09
C ILE A 165 9.64 17.52 4.60
N ARG A 166 10.73 17.76 5.34
CA ARG A 166 10.67 18.03 6.79
C ARG A 166 9.84 19.27 7.10
N TYR A 167 9.98 20.33 6.31
CA TYR A 167 9.17 21.54 6.44
C TYR A 167 7.67 21.23 6.29
N LEU A 168 7.27 20.52 5.23
CA LEU A 168 5.87 20.16 4.99
C LEU A 168 5.28 19.26 6.09
N ILE A 169 6.04 18.29 6.59
CA ILE A 169 5.60 17.42 7.70
C ILE A 169 5.41 18.22 8.99
N ASN A 170 6.26 19.21 9.26
CA ASN A 170 6.12 20.05 10.45
C ASN A 170 4.90 20.98 10.36
N GLU A 171 4.59 21.53 9.19
CA GLU A 171 3.36 22.30 8.96
C GLU A 171 2.10 21.46 9.24
N LEU A 172 2.11 20.16 8.96
CA LEU A 172 0.99 19.27 9.34
C LEU A 172 0.83 19.15 10.85
N LYS A 173 1.90 18.83 11.57
CA LYS A 173 1.87 18.64 13.03
C LYS A 173 1.44 19.90 13.78
N ASN A 174 1.78 21.08 13.25
CA ASN A 174 1.41 22.36 13.85
C ASN A 174 -0.05 22.77 13.62
N ASN A 175 -0.72 22.20 12.61
CA ASN A 175 -2.16 22.42 12.37
C ASN A 175 -3.06 21.58 13.31
N GLU A 176 -2.50 20.70 14.13
CA GLU A 176 -3.23 19.93 15.16
C GLU A 176 -3.45 20.73 16.47
N VAL A 177 -2.88 21.95 16.59
CA VAL A 177 -2.89 22.76 17.83
C VAL A 177 -3.62 24.10 17.67
N ARG A 178 -4.41 24.29 16.60
CA ARG A 178 -5.25 25.49 16.41
C ARG A 178 -6.73 25.18 16.54
#